data_AF-A0AAD5JXH9-F1
#
_entry.id   AF-A0AAD5JXH9-F1
#
_cell.length_a   1.000
_cell.length_b   1.000
_cell.length_c   1.000
_cell.angle_alpha   90.00
_cell.angle_beta   90.00
_cell.angle_gamma   90.00
#
_symmetry.space_group_name_H-M   'P 1'
#
loop_
_entity.id
_entity.type
_entity.pdbx_description
1 polymer ?
#
loop_
_entity_poly.entity_id
_entity_poly.type
_entity_poly.pdbx_seq_one_letter_code
_entity_poly.pdbx_strand_id
1 'polypeptide(L)'
;LVHYSKSIRHIQFRYCNLVSTTHNVNQFLSFPMKHIQRLSMVWTDFSDMAMSQLLSCLPDLTMIDLGPNHNRIRTANESALTALTQHCFHLHHLAVSLQHIEEETLCDVLLFYGHHLTLLSIRCVSPRTLDVVAQFCPRVLQLTLQAVHSTTTAGTVAMLQILQQCRHLQSLELSGWLIQDIPSIV
;
A
#
# COMPACT_ATOMS: atom_id res chain seq x y z
N LEU A 1 -29.87 7.18 26.18
CA LEU A 1 -29.18 8.07 25.22
C LEU A 1 -29.12 7.33 23.90
N VAL A 2 -30.08 7.66 23.04
CA VAL A 2 -30.38 6.96 21.82
C VAL A 2 -29.71 7.69 20.65
N HIS A 3 -29.12 6.89 19.75
CA HIS A 3 -28.92 7.12 18.32
C HIS A 3 -27.68 7.88 17.77
N TYR A 4 -27.19 7.31 16.66
CA TYR A 4 -26.36 7.87 15.58
C TYR A 4 -24.86 8.06 15.83
N SER A 5 -24.15 6.99 16.20
CA SER A 5 -22.85 6.80 15.58
C SER A 5 -23.09 6.05 14.27
N LYS A 6 -23.12 6.77 13.13
CA LYS A 6 -22.84 6.10 11.85
C LYS A 6 -21.50 5.43 12.08
N SER A 7 -21.47 4.10 12.11
CA SER A 7 -20.25 3.34 12.34
C SER A 7 -19.20 3.87 11.39
N ILE A 8 -18.21 4.58 11.93
CA ILE A 8 -17.13 5.13 11.12
C ILE A 8 -16.45 3.92 10.48
N ARG A 9 -16.35 3.93 9.14
CA ARG A 9 -15.68 2.86 8.37
C ARG A 9 -14.43 3.34 7.67
N HIS A 10 -14.24 4.66 7.61
CA HIS A 10 -13.17 5.30 6.89
C HIS A 10 -12.53 6.36 7.78
N ILE A 11 -11.22 6.24 7.97
CA ILE A 11 -10.39 7.26 8.60
C ILE A 11 -9.49 7.85 7.54
N GLN A 12 -9.37 9.18 7.55
CA GLN A 12 -8.48 9.90 6.65
C GLN A 12 -7.66 10.92 7.41
N PHE A 13 -6.34 10.88 7.19
CA PHE A 13 -5.36 11.84 7.68
C PHE A 13 -4.77 12.61 6.51
N ARG A 14 -4.75 13.94 6.62
CA ARG A 14 -4.21 14.84 5.59
C ARG A 14 -3.50 16.01 6.24
N TYR A 15 -2.31 16.35 5.75
CA TYR A 15 -1.53 17.53 6.19
C TYR A 15 -1.34 17.60 7.71
N CYS A 16 -1.19 16.46 8.37
CA CYS A 16 -1.08 16.40 9.82
C CYS A 16 0.15 15.63 10.28
N ASN A 17 0.44 15.69 11.58
CA ASN A 17 1.48 14.91 12.21
C ASN A 17 0.84 13.94 13.21
N LEU A 18 1.00 12.65 12.98
CA LEU A 18 0.53 11.58 13.87
C LEU A 18 1.65 11.25 14.86
N VAL A 19 1.45 11.71 16.09
CA VAL A 19 2.41 11.50 17.19
C VAL A 19 1.81 10.53 18.19
N SER A 20 2.60 9.54 18.61
CA SER A 20 2.23 8.70 19.75
C SER A 20 2.51 9.45 21.05
N THR A 21 1.51 9.60 21.90
CA THR A 21 1.60 10.36 23.15
C THR A 21 2.05 9.53 24.36
N THR A 22 2.33 8.23 24.18
CA THR A 22 2.58 7.32 25.30
C THR A 22 3.86 6.51 25.14
N HIS A 23 4.78 6.64 26.11
CA HIS A 23 5.99 5.82 26.23
C HIS A 23 5.73 4.41 26.78
N ASN A 24 4.50 4.09 27.21
CA ASN A 24 4.14 2.81 27.81
C ASN A 24 3.27 1.98 26.85
N VAL A 25 3.92 1.15 26.04
CA VAL A 25 3.30 0.24 25.05
C VAL A 25 2.29 -0.72 25.70
N ASN A 26 2.44 -1.00 27.00
CA ASN A 26 1.64 -1.99 27.73
C ASN A 26 0.31 -1.47 28.31
N GLN A 27 0.02 -0.16 28.25
CA GLN A 27 -1.21 0.40 28.85
C GLN A 27 -2.33 0.69 27.86
N PHE A 28 -2.07 0.63 26.55
CA PHE A 28 -3.14 0.65 25.56
C PHE A 28 -3.54 -0.79 25.21
N LEU A 29 -4.44 -1.36 26.01
CA LEU A 29 -5.47 -2.23 25.46
C LEU A 29 -6.36 -1.33 24.59
N SER A 30 -5.85 -0.91 23.43
CA SER A 30 -6.61 -0.16 22.47
C SER A 30 -7.80 -1.02 22.06
N PHE A 31 -8.99 -0.51 22.33
CA PHE A 31 -10.20 -1.19 21.88
C PHE A 31 -10.10 -1.33 20.36
N PRO A 32 -10.05 -2.55 19.81
CA PRO A 32 -9.91 -2.74 18.38
C PRO A 32 -11.09 -2.06 17.70
N MET A 33 -10.80 -1.16 16.77
CA MET A 33 -11.78 -0.42 16.00
C MET A 33 -12.27 -1.30 14.84
N LYS A 34 -12.94 -2.41 15.17
CA LYS A 34 -13.39 -3.52 14.29
C LYS A 34 -14.37 -3.13 13.16
N HIS A 35 -14.63 -1.85 12.98
CA HIS A 35 -15.53 -1.33 11.96
C HIS A 35 -14.84 -0.47 10.91
N ILE A 36 -13.58 -0.09 11.18
CA ILE A 36 -12.80 0.72 10.25
C ILE A 36 -12.21 -0.20 9.20
N GLN A 37 -12.69 -0.04 7.98
CA GLN A 37 -12.33 -0.86 6.83
C GLN A 37 -11.41 -0.12 5.86
N ARG A 38 -11.33 1.21 5.97
CA ARG A 38 -10.54 2.08 5.10
C ARG A 38 -9.69 3.07 5.88
N LEU A 39 -8.42 3.16 5.51
CA LEU A 39 -7.48 4.15 6.02
C LEU A 39 -6.83 4.86 4.82
N SER A 40 -6.82 6.19 4.84
CA SER A 40 -6.12 7.02 3.85
C SER A 40 -5.22 8.01 4.56
N MET A 41 -3.95 8.07 4.16
CA MET A 41 -2.93 8.94 4.75
C MET A 41 -2.14 9.62 3.65
N VAL A 42 -2.29 10.95 3.53
CA VAL A 42 -1.64 11.74 2.48
C VAL A 42 -0.99 12.96 3.11
N TRP A 43 0.26 13.24 2.74
CA TRP A 43 1.06 14.32 3.31
C TRP A 43 0.98 14.37 4.84
N THR A 44 1.05 13.19 5.46
CA THR A 44 0.99 12.98 6.91
C THR A 44 2.35 12.54 7.41
N ASP A 45 2.91 13.30 8.35
CA ASP A 45 4.12 12.90 9.10
C ASP A 45 3.70 11.94 10.22
N PHE A 46 4.47 10.90 10.51
CA PHE A 46 4.20 9.93 11.55
C PHE A 46 5.48 9.24 12.02
N SER A 47 5.48 8.76 13.26
CA SER A 47 6.55 7.90 13.78
C SER A 47 6.19 6.42 13.66
N ASP A 48 7.21 5.57 13.70
CA ASP A 48 7.13 4.11 13.65
C ASP A 48 6.13 3.59 14.72
N MET A 49 6.25 4.12 15.95
CA MET A 49 5.37 3.77 17.07
C MET A 49 3.93 4.23 16.84
N ALA A 50 3.71 5.43 16.31
CA ALA A 50 2.38 5.95 16.08
C ALA A 50 1.64 5.13 15.01
N MET A 51 2.35 4.76 13.94
CA MET A 51 1.77 3.96 12.86
C MET A 51 1.49 2.52 13.29
N SER A 52 2.42 1.87 14.01
CA SER A 52 2.21 0.52 14.54
C SER A 52 1.03 0.48 15.52
N GLN A 53 0.92 1.46 16.42
CA GLN A 53 -0.23 1.58 17.31
C GLN A 53 -1.54 1.79 16.53
N LEU A 54 -1.56 2.67 15.54
CA LEU A 54 -2.75 2.89 14.72
C LEU A 54 -3.19 1.60 14.03
N LEU A 55 -2.28 0.89 13.36
CA LEU A 55 -2.60 -0.32 12.60
C LEU A 55 -3.01 -1.49 13.49
N SER A 56 -2.41 -1.64 14.69
CA SER A 56 -2.86 -2.66 15.66
C SER A 56 -4.30 -2.45 16.15
N CYS A 57 -4.81 -1.22 16.06
CA CYS A 57 -6.21 -0.91 16.35
C CYS A 57 -7.17 -1.20 15.19
N LEU A 58 -6.66 -1.54 14.00
CA LEU A 58 -7.40 -1.66 12.75
C LEU A 58 -7.31 -3.08 12.15
N PRO A 59 -7.67 -4.15 12.88
CA PRO A 59 -7.51 -5.51 12.40
C PRO A 59 -8.39 -5.85 11.18
N ASP A 60 -9.54 -5.19 11.06
CA ASP A 60 -10.51 -5.39 9.97
C ASP A 60 -10.28 -4.44 8.79
N LEU A 61 -9.08 -3.85 8.69
CA LEU A 61 -8.72 -2.98 7.58
C LEU A 61 -8.70 -3.79 6.28
N THR A 62 -9.40 -3.27 5.28
CA THR A 62 -9.53 -3.93 3.98
C THR A 62 -9.02 -3.09 2.81
N MET A 63 -8.93 -1.77 3.03
CA MET A 63 -8.43 -0.79 2.08
C MET A 63 -7.45 0.15 2.77
N ILE A 64 -6.27 0.31 2.18
CA ILE A 64 -5.30 1.29 2.65
C ILE A 64 -4.72 2.10 1.50
N ASP A 65 -4.62 3.39 1.72
CA ASP A 65 -3.99 4.35 0.82
C ASP A 65 -2.93 5.14 1.59
N LEU A 66 -1.68 4.76 1.38
CA LEU A 66 -0.49 5.41 1.90
C LEU A 66 0.10 6.29 0.80
N GLY A 67 -0.49 7.47 0.65
CA GLY A 67 -0.10 8.46 -0.36
C GLY A 67 1.32 9.02 -0.13
N PRO A 68 1.73 10.04 -0.89
CA PRO A 68 3.04 10.66 -0.69
C PRO A 68 3.15 11.18 0.74
N ASN A 69 4.07 10.65 1.53
CA ASN A 69 4.35 11.09 2.89
C ASN A 69 5.85 11.35 3.00
N HIS A 70 6.22 12.63 3.15
CA HIS A 70 7.61 13.06 3.33
C HIS A 70 7.94 13.07 4.83
N ASN A 71 7.91 11.86 5.40
CA ASN A 71 8.19 11.67 6.81
C ASN A 71 9.57 12.22 7.15
N ARG A 72 9.66 12.96 8.26
CA ARG A 72 10.96 13.46 8.76
C ARG A 72 11.84 12.32 9.25
N ILE A 73 11.22 11.22 9.67
CA ILE A 73 11.86 9.99 10.13
C ILE A 73 11.99 9.04 8.94
N ARG A 74 13.23 8.72 8.56
CA ARG A 74 13.51 7.89 7.36
C ARG A 74 12.89 6.50 7.44
N THR A 75 12.83 5.91 8.63
CA THR A 75 12.31 4.56 8.87
C THR A 75 10.80 4.49 9.00
N ALA A 76 10.09 5.63 9.02
CA ALA A 76 8.65 5.63 9.29
C ALA A 76 7.86 4.93 8.20
N ASN A 77 8.20 5.20 6.92
CA ASN A 77 7.51 4.57 5.80
C ASN A 77 7.72 3.05 5.75
N GLU A 78 8.94 2.60 6.02
CA GLU A 78 9.31 1.19 6.18
C GLU A 78 8.53 0.51 7.31
N SER A 79 8.54 1.14 8.49
CA SER A 79 7.82 0.65 9.66
C SER A 79 6.32 0.61 9.45
N ALA A 80 5.75 1.53 8.66
CA ALA A 80 4.34 1.51 8.31
C ALA A 80 3.97 0.27 7.50
N LEU A 81 4.77 -0.08 6.49
CA LEU A 81 4.56 -1.27 5.66
C LEU A 81 4.76 -2.56 6.47
N THR A 82 5.77 -2.58 7.34
CA THR A 82 6.02 -3.71 8.24
C THR A 82 4.88 -3.90 9.23
N ALA A 83 4.40 -2.82 9.86
CA ALA A 83 3.27 -2.89 10.79
C ALA A 83 1.97 -3.31 10.10
N LEU A 84 1.82 -3.00 8.81
CA LEU A 84 0.65 -3.40 8.01
C LEU A 84 0.54 -4.93 7.97
N THR A 85 1.62 -5.62 7.56
CA THR A 85 1.67 -7.10 7.47
C THR A 85 1.55 -7.79 8.83
N GLN A 86 1.89 -7.08 9.92
CA GLN A 86 1.77 -7.58 11.29
C GLN A 86 0.36 -7.49 11.89
N HIS A 87 -0.46 -6.55 11.41
CA HIS A 87 -1.72 -6.21 12.10
C HIS A 87 -2.97 -6.28 11.23
N CYS A 88 -2.85 -6.13 9.91
CA CYS A 88 -3.99 -6.03 9.00
C CYS A 88 -3.95 -7.18 7.98
N PHE A 89 -4.74 -8.24 8.16
CA PHE A 89 -4.59 -9.48 7.37
C PHE A 89 -5.54 -9.59 6.16
N HIS A 90 -6.44 -8.62 5.97
CA HIS A 90 -7.59 -8.75 5.06
C HIS A 90 -7.65 -7.67 3.97
N LEU A 91 -6.49 -7.12 3.60
CA LEU A 91 -6.41 -6.11 2.55
C LEU A 91 -6.72 -6.69 1.18
N HIS A 92 -7.60 -6.01 0.44
CA HIS A 92 -7.86 -6.25 -0.98
C HIS A 92 -7.64 -5.01 -1.84
N HIS A 93 -7.40 -3.85 -1.22
CA HIS A 93 -7.00 -2.61 -1.87
C HIS A 93 -5.75 -2.08 -1.18
N LEU A 94 -4.66 -2.00 -1.94
CA LEU A 94 -3.39 -1.45 -1.50
C LEU A 94 -2.94 -0.34 -2.46
N ALA A 95 -2.87 0.89 -1.95
CA ALA A 95 -2.24 2.01 -2.65
C ALA A 95 -1.04 2.51 -1.83
N VAL A 96 0.16 2.52 -2.42
CA VAL A 96 1.41 2.94 -1.80
C VAL A 96 2.17 3.90 -2.71
N SER A 97 2.16 5.17 -2.34
CA SER A 97 2.96 6.25 -2.95
C SER A 97 3.98 6.83 -1.97
N LEU A 98 4.23 6.15 -0.85
CA LEU A 98 5.26 6.50 0.14
C LEU A 98 6.62 6.67 -0.51
N GLN A 99 7.36 7.71 -0.13
CA GLN A 99 8.74 7.98 -0.56
C GLN A 99 9.75 7.24 0.33
N HIS A 100 10.98 7.05 -0.14
CA HIS A 100 12.05 6.43 0.67
C HIS A 100 11.65 5.08 1.30
N ILE A 101 11.02 4.21 0.52
CA ILE A 101 10.85 2.80 0.87
C ILE A 101 11.85 1.97 0.06
N GLU A 102 12.43 0.97 0.69
CA GLU A 102 13.25 -0.05 0.03
C GLU A 102 12.36 -0.96 -0.81
N GLU A 103 12.89 -1.39 -1.95
CA GLU A 103 12.14 -2.28 -2.85
C GLU A 103 11.84 -3.63 -2.18
N GLU A 104 12.74 -4.12 -1.33
CA GLU A 104 12.56 -5.39 -0.60
C GLU A 104 11.29 -5.38 0.25
N THR A 105 11.08 -4.35 1.06
CA THR A 105 9.88 -4.22 1.90
C THR A 105 8.60 -4.14 1.07
N LEU A 106 8.62 -3.40 -0.05
CA LEU A 106 7.45 -3.35 -0.93
C LEU A 106 7.15 -4.74 -1.51
N CYS A 107 8.17 -5.45 -1.99
CA CYS A 107 8.01 -6.83 -2.47
C CYS A 107 7.42 -7.72 -1.37
N ASP A 108 7.92 -7.68 -0.14
CA ASP A 108 7.40 -8.50 0.96
C ASP A 108 5.92 -8.25 1.25
N VAL A 109 5.49 -6.98 1.19
CA VAL A 109 4.07 -6.61 1.29
C VAL A 109 3.26 -7.22 0.14
N LEU A 110 3.79 -7.20 -1.09
CA LEU A 110 3.12 -7.79 -2.25
C LEU A 110 3.08 -9.32 -2.19
N LEU A 111 4.13 -9.98 -1.69
CA LEU A 111 4.12 -11.43 -1.44
C LEU A 111 3.05 -11.79 -0.41
N PHE A 112 2.89 -10.96 0.62
CA PHE A 112 1.94 -11.20 1.70
C PHE A 112 0.49 -11.02 1.26
N TYR A 113 0.16 -9.91 0.57
CA TYR A 113 -1.22 -9.59 0.21
C TYR A 113 -1.63 -9.97 -1.21
N GLY A 114 -0.67 -10.16 -2.12
CA GLY A 114 -0.90 -10.13 -3.57
C GLY A 114 -2.07 -11.01 -4.04
N HIS A 115 -2.19 -12.21 -3.50
CA HIS A 115 -3.24 -13.17 -3.88
C HIS A 115 -4.67 -12.74 -3.50
N HIS A 116 -4.80 -11.70 -2.67
CA HIS A 116 -6.07 -11.13 -2.23
C HIS A 116 -6.35 -9.75 -2.83
N LEU A 117 -5.34 -9.11 -3.44
CA LEU A 117 -5.49 -7.77 -3.99
C LEU A 117 -6.35 -7.77 -5.25
N THR A 118 -7.28 -6.82 -5.26
CA THR A 118 -8.16 -6.50 -6.39
C THR A 118 -7.84 -5.12 -6.97
N LEU A 119 -7.33 -4.21 -6.13
CA LEU A 119 -6.79 -2.92 -6.54
C LEU A 119 -5.38 -2.77 -5.99
N LEU A 120 -4.43 -2.51 -6.87
CA LEU A 120 -3.04 -2.27 -6.54
C LEU A 120 -2.56 -0.99 -7.22
N SER A 121 -2.04 -0.05 -6.43
CA SER A 121 -1.40 1.17 -6.93
C SER A 121 -0.05 1.35 -6.26
N ILE A 122 1.04 1.25 -7.01
CA ILE A 122 2.40 1.30 -6.44
C ILE A 122 3.36 2.11 -7.31
N ARG A 123 4.42 2.60 -6.66
CA ARG A 123 5.60 3.10 -7.36
C ARG A 123 6.47 1.91 -7.75
N CYS A 124 6.74 1.78 -9.04
CA CYS A 124 7.62 0.78 -9.59
C CYS A 124 9.05 1.31 -9.61
N VAL A 125 9.91 0.73 -8.75
CA VAL A 125 11.31 1.14 -8.61
C VAL A 125 12.22 0.36 -9.54
N SER A 126 11.95 -0.94 -9.76
CA SER A 126 12.74 -1.80 -10.65
C SER A 126 11.89 -2.91 -11.31
N PRO A 127 12.44 -3.62 -12.32
CA PRO A 127 11.81 -4.80 -12.91
C PRO A 127 11.42 -5.88 -11.90
N ARG A 128 12.17 -6.02 -10.79
CA ARG A 128 11.86 -7.01 -9.75
C ARG A 128 10.48 -6.80 -9.13
N THR A 129 10.10 -5.55 -8.87
CA THR A 129 8.74 -5.23 -8.38
C THR A 129 7.68 -5.71 -9.37
N LEU A 130 7.91 -5.54 -10.68
CA LEU A 130 6.97 -5.97 -11.72
C LEU A 130 6.85 -7.49 -11.78
N ASP A 131 7.97 -8.22 -11.67
CA ASP A 131 7.98 -9.68 -11.64
C ASP A 131 7.16 -10.20 -10.44
N VAL A 132 7.32 -9.57 -9.27
CA VAL A 132 6.53 -9.89 -8.07
C VAL A 132 5.05 -9.62 -8.29
N VAL A 133 4.67 -8.50 -8.91
CA VAL A 133 3.27 -8.24 -9.27
C VAL A 133 2.73 -9.31 -10.21
N ALA A 134 3.48 -9.65 -11.26
CA ALA A 134 3.08 -10.66 -12.23
C ALA A 134 2.84 -12.03 -11.57
N GLN A 135 3.69 -12.42 -10.63
CA GLN A 135 3.65 -13.73 -9.99
C GLN A 135 2.62 -13.81 -8.85
N PHE A 136 2.52 -12.78 -8.02
CA PHE A 136 1.78 -12.84 -6.76
C PHE A 136 0.45 -12.09 -6.78
N CYS A 137 0.18 -11.26 -7.78
CA CYS A 137 -1.05 -10.44 -7.83
C CYS A 137 -2.06 -10.83 -8.95
N PRO A 138 -2.36 -12.13 -9.19
CA PRO A 138 -3.13 -12.55 -10.37
C PRO A 138 -4.61 -12.13 -10.36
N ARG A 139 -5.12 -11.64 -9.21
CA ARG A 139 -6.52 -11.23 -9.02
C ARG A 139 -6.74 -9.72 -9.14
N VAL A 140 -5.69 -8.95 -9.42
CA VAL A 140 -5.81 -7.51 -9.58
C VAL A 140 -6.69 -7.18 -10.78
N LEU A 141 -7.72 -6.40 -10.51
CA LEU A 141 -8.66 -5.87 -11.51
C LEU A 141 -8.24 -4.46 -11.95
N GLN A 142 -7.63 -3.71 -11.05
CA GLN A 142 -7.16 -2.34 -11.30
C GLN A 142 -5.73 -2.20 -10.83
N LEU A 143 -4.82 -1.97 -11.79
CA LEU A 143 -3.40 -1.82 -11.54
C LEU A 143 -2.94 -0.43 -11.98
N THR A 144 -2.33 0.31 -11.05
CA THR A 144 -1.65 1.58 -11.34
C THR A 144 -0.16 1.43 -11.01
N LEU A 145 0.69 1.64 -12.02
CA LEU A 145 2.15 1.56 -11.89
C LEU A 145 2.76 2.93 -12.21
N GLN A 146 3.39 3.53 -11.21
CA GLN A 146 4.15 4.77 -11.38
C GLN A 146 5.64 4.45 -11.53
N ALA A 147 6.22 4.66 -12.71
CA ALA A 147 7.64 4.46 -12.92
C ALA A 147 8.47 5.53 -12.19
N VAL A 148 9.54 5.09 -11.51
CA VAL A 148 10.54 5.99 -10.90
C VAL A 148 11.73 6.22 -11.85
N HIS A 149 12.02 5.25 -12.72
CA HIS A 149 13.11 5.29 -13.70
C HIS A 149 12.65 4.66 -15.03
N SER A 150 13.36 4.95 -16.13
CA SER A 150 13.10 4.29 -17.43
C SER A 150 13.30 2.80 -17.29
N THR A 151 12.42 2.02 -17.91
CA THR A 151 12.47 0.56 -17.79
C THR A 151 13.36 -0.06 -18.85
N THR A 152 14.12 -1.06 -18.44
CA THR A 152 14.91 -1.87 -19.35
C THR A 152 14.02 -2.88 -20.08
N THR A 153 14.58 -3.59 -21.06
CA THR A 153 13.92 -4.73 -21.72
C THR A 153 13.35 -5.74 -20.74
N ALA A 154 13.97 -5.92 -19.57
CA ALA A 154 13.44 -6.78 -18.50
C ALA A 154 12.10 -6.26 -17.95
N GLY A 155 11.95 -4.94 -17.80
CA GLY A 155 10.69 -4.33 -17.37
C GLY A 155 9.57 -4.56 -18.39
N THR A 156 9.86 -4.47 -19.69
CA THR A 156 8.89 -4.78 -20.75
C THR A 156 8.42 -6.23 -20.69
N VAL A 157 9.33 -7.18 -20.47
CA VAL A 157 8.99 -8.61 -20.31
C VAL A 157 8.10 -8.81 -19.08
N ALA A 158 8.45 -8.21 -17.95
CA ALA A 158 7.65 -8.30 -16.72
C ALA A 158 6.24 -7.73 -16.91
N MET A 159 6.08 -6.62 -17.62
CA MET A 159 4.76 -6.08 -17.96
C MET A 159 3.92 -7.04 -18.81
N LEU A 160 4.53 -7.69 -19.82
CA LEU A 160 3.83 -8.71 -20.59
C LEU A 160 3.38 -9.87 -19.70
N GLN A 161 4.21 -10.28 -18.74
CA GLN A 161 3.82 -11.29 -17.75
C GLN A 161 2.65 -10.82 -16.88
N ILE A 162 2.63 -9.55 -16.42
CA ILE A 162 1.48 -8.99 -15.70
C ILE A 162 0.20 -9.14 -16.53
N LEU A 163 0.23 -8.75 -17.82
CA LEU A 163 -0.92 -8.86 -18.71
C LEU A 163 -1.37 -10.32 -18.93
N GLN A 164 -0.44 -11.26 -18.96
CA GLN A 164 -0.73 -12.70 -19.12
C GLN A 164 -1.29 -13.35 -17.86
N GLN A 165 -0.75 -12.99 -16.68
CA GLN A 165 -1.10 -13.61 -15.40
C GLN A 165 -2.33 -12.97 -14.74
N CYS A 166 -2.48 -11.64 -14.86
CA CYS A 166 -3.62 -10.91 -14.33
C CYS A 166 -4.80 -10.97 -15.32
N ARG A 167 -5.34 -12.16 -15.55
CA ARG A 167 -6.39 -12.41 -16.57
C ARG A 167 -7.70 -11.65 -16.34
N HIS A 168 -7.89 -11.13 -15.14
CA HIS A 168 -9.07 -10.36 -14.76
C HIS A 168 -8.80 -8.85 -14.73
N LEU A 169 -7.64 -8.40 -15.19
CA LEU A 169 -7.27 -6.99 -15.24
C LEU A 169 -8.23 -6.22 -16.16
N GLN A 170 -8.90 -5.22 -15.58
CA GLN A 170 -9.89 -4.36 -16.26
C GLN A 170 -9.32 -2.96 -16.54
N SER A 171 -8.40 -2.50 -15.70
CA SER A 171 -7.77 -1.19 -15.81
C SER A 171 -6.27 -1.30 -15.54
N LEU A 172 -5.48 -0.79 -16.48
CA LEU A 172 -4.03 -0.62 -16.33
C LEU A 172 -3.69 0.85 -16.55
N GLU A 173 -3.16 1.50 -15.53
CA GLU A 173 -2.66 2.86 -15.61
C GLU A 173 -1.14 2.86 -15.44
N LEU A 174 -0.45 3.49 -16.39
CA LEU A 174 1.00 3.63 -16.40
C LEU A 174 1.33 5.12 -16.36
N SER A 175 1.98 5.58 -15.29
CA SER A 175 2.39 6.99 -15.15
C SER A 175 3.91 7.12 -15.01
N GLY A 176 4.50 8.11 -15.66
CA GLY A 176 5.96 8.33 -15.65
C GLY A 176 6.77 7.40 -16.57
N TRP A 177 6.10 6.61 -17.41
CA TRP A 177 6.75 5.70 -18.37
C TRP A 177 7.10 6.42 -19.67
N LEU A 178 8.22 6.04 -20.30
CA LEU A 178 8.51 6.47 -21.67
C LEU A 178 7.66 5.67 -22.65
N ILE A 179 7.27 6.28 -23.78
CA ILE A 179 6.42 5.60 -24.79
C ILE A 179 7.05 4.29 -25.28
N GLN A 180 8.38 4.27 -25.45
CA GLN A 180 9.15 3.09 -25.88
C GLN A 180 9.19 1.95 -24.85
N ASP A 181 8.88 2.27 -23.59
CA ASP A 181 8.90 1.32 -22.46
C ASP A 181 7.55 0.60 -22.32
N ILE A 182 6.50 1.09 -23.01
CA ILE A 182 5.17 0.50 -23.02
C ILE A 182 5.16 -0.65 -24.04
N PRO A 183 4.85 -1.89 -23.64
CA PRO A 183 4.78 -3.00 -24.57
C PRO A 183 3.71 -2.73 -25.64
N SER A 184 4.10 -2.83 -26.91
CA SER A 184 3.15 -2.78 -28.02
C SER A 184 2.35 -4.09 -28.03
N ILE A 185 1.05 -3.99 -27.78
CA ILE A 185 0.12 -5.10 -27.98
C ILE A 185 -0.22 -5.10 -29.48
N VAL A 186 0.36 -6.03 -30.23
CA VAL A 186 0.02 -6.30 -31.64
C VAL A 186 -0.98 -7.44 -31.70
#